data_AF-A0A935V503-F1
#
_entry.id   AF-A0A935V503-F1
#
_cell.length_a   1.000
_cell.length_b   1.000
_cell.length_c   1.000
_cell.angle_alpha   90.00
_cell.angle_beta   90.00
_cell.angle_gamma   90.00
#
_symmetry.space_group_name_H-M   'P 1'
#
loop_
_entity.id
_entity.type
_entity.pdbx_description
1 polymer ?
#
loop_
_entity_poly.entity_id
_entity_poly.type
_entity_poly.pdbx_seq_one_letter_code
_entity_poly.pdbx_strand_id
1 'polypeptide(L)'
;MVADTQSQPSKTECRGDLEAIAHLTAKVCSIWGTAELDTYLSGLLMDARDGARRGLPVPVAEEVLFLAQTNKLIRAMDLAKVQSMPLREAYRMVDEGDQVRLRIDALDDPSVSRDTITRASRSSVDLGRRALPRTTPDRRAVPRGTENRGRDDRERGFGALLRMLGKWLLGAIVLLLALHYVWPILMALI
;
A
#
# COMPACT_ATOMS: atom_id res chain seq x y z
N MET A 1 18.60 54.08 45.49
CA MET A 1 19.15 52.99 44.66
C MET A 1 18.12 51.88 44.67
N VAL A 2 17.28 51.81 43.63
CA VAL A 2 16.24 50.80 43.46
C VAL A 2 16.83 49.74 42.54
N ALA A 3 16.96 48.50 43.05
CA ALA A 3 17.40 47.37 42.27
C ALA A 3 16.17 46.74 41.59
N ASP A 4 16.00 47.02 40.31
CA ASP A 4 15.06 46.31 39.45
C ASP A 4 15.50 44.84 39.34
N THR A 5 14.81 43.97 40.06
CA THR A 5 14.95 42.52 39.90
C THR A 5 14.21 42.14 38.62
N GLN A 6 14.93 42.04 37.51
CA GLN A 6 14.41 41.50 36.26
C GLN A 6 14.05 40.02 36.46
N SER A 7 12.76 39.71 36.60
CA SER A 7 12.27 38.33 36.48
C SER A 7 12.43 37.89 35.03
N GLN A 8 13.29 36.90 34.78
CA GLN A 8 13.34 36.26 33.46
C GLN A 8 11.98 35.62 33.16
N PRO A 9 11.42 35.79 31.94
CA PRO A 9 10.24 35.04 31.54
C PRO A 9 10.63 33.56 31.45
N SER A 10 9.96 32.72 32.23
CA SER A 10 10.02 31.26 32.08
C SER A 10 9.75 30.92 30.63
N LYS A 11 10.68 30.22 29.96
CA LYS A 11 10.44 29.65 28.63
C LYS A 11 9.21 28.75 28.71
N THR A 12 8.06 29.26 28.28
CA THR A 12 6.89 28.42 28.03
C THR A 12 7.26 27.54 26.84
N GLU A 13 7.61 26.29 27.10
CA GLU A 13 7.77 25.30 26.05
C GLU A 13 6.42 25.16 25.35
N CYS A 14 6.35 25.59 24.10
CA CYS A 14 5.18 25.40 23.26
C CYS A 14 5.12 23.90 22.91
N ARG A 15 4.43 23.11 23.75
CA ARG A 15 4.21 21.68 23.54
C ARG A 15 2.90 21.50 22.79
N GLY A 16 2.89 20.63 21.79
CA GLY A 16 1.68 20.25 21.08
C GLY A 16 0.71 19.49 21.99
N ASP A 17 -0.58 19.55 21.68
CA ASP A 17 -1.64 18.88 22.45
C ASP A 17 -1.49 17.35 22.41
N LEU A 18 -0.96 16.79 21.31
CA LEU A 18 -0.63 15.38 21.18
C LEU A 18 0.58 15.00 22.07
N GLU A 19 1.53 15.91 22.28
CA GLU A 19 2.71 15.67 23.12
C GLU A 19 2.37 15.54 24.60
N ALA A 20 1.20 16.04 25.02
CA ALA A 20 0.66 15.80 26.35
C ALA A 20 0.31 14.31 26.58
N ILE A 21 0.13 13.53 25.50
CA ILE A 21 -0.26 12.12 25.56
C ILE A 21 0.94 11.22 25.24
N ALA A 22 1.78 11.00 26.26
CA ALA A 22 3.09 10.35 26.13
C ALA A 22 3.10 9.02 25.34
N HIS A 23 2.09 8.17 25.50
CA HIS A 23 2.02 6.88 24.80
C HIS A 23 1.70 7.03 23.31
N LEU A 24 0.88 8.02 22.93
CA LEU A 24 0.60 8.32 21.52
C LEU A 24 1.86 8.89 20.87
N THR A 25 2.53 9.85 21.52
CA THR A 25 3.77 10.45 21.02
C THR A 25 4.85 9.41 20.81
N ALA A 26 5.11 8.55 21.80
CA ALA A 26 6.12 7.49 21.70
C ALA A 26 5.81 6.54 20.53
N LYS A 27 4.53 6.19 20.34
CA LYS A 27 4.11 5.33 19.24
C LYS A 27 4.31 6.03 17.89
N VAL A 28 3.87 7.27 17.74
CA VAL A 28 4.02 8.07 16.51
C VAL A 28 5.49 8.21 16.12
N CYS A 29 6.36 8.56 17.07
CA CYS A 29 7.80 8.66 16.81
C CYS A 29 8.41 7.34 16.33
N SER A 30 7.95 6.19 16.86
CA SER A 30 8.50 4.87 16.49
C SER A 30 8.18 4.44 15.05
N ILE A 31 7.08 4.92 14.47
CA ILE A 31 6.61 4.53 13.13
C ILE A 31 6.60 5.71 12.14
N TRP A 32 7.27 6.81 12.48
CA TRP A 32 7.31 8.02 11.67
C TRP A 32 7.90 7.75 10.28
N GLY A 33 7.30 8.35 9.23
CA GLY A 33 7.72 8.15 7.84
C GLY A 33 7.30 6.82 7.23
N THR A 34 6.62 5.95 7.99
CA THR A 34 6.14 4.65 7.50
C THR A 34 4.68 4.71 7.10
N ALA A 35 4.25 3.73 6.31
CA ALA A 35 2.85 3.53 5.98
C ALA A 35 1.98 3.08 7.15
N GLU A 36 2.58 2.42 8.15
CA GLU A 36 1.86 1.93 9.33
C GLU A 36 1.32 3.10 10.16
N LEU A 37 1.99 4.25 10.13
CA LEU A 37 1.53 5.45 10.81
C LEU A 37 0.17 5.92 10.27
N ASP A 38 -0.05 5.90 8.97
CA ASP A 38 -1.32 6.35 8.39
C ASP A 38 -2.48 5.42 8.78
N THR A 39 -2.24 4.12 8.85
CA THR A 39 -3.21 3.15 9.36
C THR A 39 -3.49 3.38 10.85
N TYR A 40 -2.44 3.62 11.64
CA TYR A 40 -2.56 3.89 13.08
C TYR A 40 -3.36 5.18 13.37
N LEU A 41 -3.03 6.29 12.69
CA LEU A 41 -3.70 7.57 12.87
C LEU A 41 -5.16 7.51 12.37
N SER A 42 -5.41 6.83 11.24
CA SER A 42 -6.78 6.62 10.75
C SER A 42 -7.61 5.82 11.75
N GLY A 43 -7.02 4.75 12.32
CA GLY A 43 -7.63 3.99 13.40
C GLY A 43 -7.94 4.86 14.61
N LEU A 44 -7.00 5.71 15.04
CA LEU A 44 -7.17 6.61 16.18
C LEU A 44 -8.30 7.63 15.98
N LEU A 45 -8.44 8.16 14.76
CA LEU A 45 -9.52 9.09 14.38
C LEU A 45 -10.88 8.39 14.33
N MET A 46 -10.91 7.13 13.90
CA MET A 46 -12.11 6.30 13.80
C MET A 46 -12.45 5.57 15.11
N ASP A 47 -11.58 5.63 16.13
CA ASP A 47 -11.72 4.91 17.40
C ASP A 47 -12.81 5.51 18.30
N ALA A 48 -14.05 5.46 17.83
CA ALA A 48 -15.26 5.65 18.63
C ALA A 48 -15.67 4.31 19.25
N ARG A 49 -14.75 3.59 19.92
CA ARG A 49 -15.07 2.29 20.53
C ARG A 49 -16.16 2.45 21.59
N ASP A 50 -17.32 1.88 21.27
CA ASP A 50 -18.43 1.45 22.12
C ASP A 50 -19.20 2.55 22.89
N GLY A 51 -19.12 3.81 22.47
CA GLY A 51 -19.91 4.91 23.06
C GLY A 51 -19.55 5.28 24.50
N ALA A 52 -18.54 4.64 25.09
CA ALA A 52 -18.09 4.87 26.47
C ALA A 52 -16.90 5.84 26.59
N ARG A 53 -16.17 6.09 25.50
CA ARG A 53 -15.04 7.05 25.44
C ARG A 53 -15.47 8.34 24.76
N ARG A 54 -14.99 9.48 25.26
CA ARG A 54 -15.30 10.84 24.75
C ARG A 54 -14.64 11.19 23.40
N GLY A 55 -14.13 10.21 22.65
CA GLY A 55 -13.27 10.45 21.49
C GLY A 55 -11.97 11.16 21.85
N LEU A 56 -11.14 11.46 20.84
CA LEU A 56 -10.00 12.34 21.02
C LEU A 56 -10.48 13.78 21.27
N PRO A 57 -9.82 14.56 22.13
CA PRO A 57 -10.05 16.00 22.18
C PRO A 57 -9.84 16.62 20.79
N VAL A 58 -10.71 17.54 20.39
CA VAL A 58 -10.62 18.26 19.11
C VAL A 58 -9.21 18.77 18.77
N PRO A 59 -8.49 19.46 19.68
CA PRO A 59 -7.14 19.94 19.37
C PRO A 59 -6.15 18.80 19.05
N VAL A 60 -6.25 17.67 19.75
CA VAL A 60 -5.42 16.49 19.48
C VAL A 60 -5.79 15.87 18.13
N ALA A 61 -7.08 15.86 17.77
CA ALA A 61 -7.53 15.34 16.48
C ALA A 61 -7.02 16.20 15.30
N GLU A 62 -6.96 17.52 15.46
CA GLU A 62 -6.38 18.44 14.47
C GLU A 62 -4.90 18.15 14.24
N GLU A 63 -4.13 17.97 15.31
CA GLU A 63 -2.71 17.59 15.20
C GLU A 63 -2.55 16.21 14.55
N VAL A 64 -3.39 15.23 14.90
CA VAL A 64 -3.37 13.89 14.29
C VAL A 64 -3.63 13.95 12.78
N LEU A 65 -4.60 14.76 12.33
CA LEU A 65 -4.87 14.98 10.91
C LEU A 65 -3.69 15.64 10.19
N PHE A 66 -3.08 16.63 10.83
CA PHE A 66 -1.89 17.29 10.30
C PHE A 66 -0.71 16.32 10.15
N LEU A 67 -0.48 15.46 11.14
CA LEU A 67 0.58 14.44 11.08
C LEU A 67 0.32 13.42 9.97
N ALA A 68 -0.94 12.98 9.78
CA ALA A 68 -1.29 12.07 8.68
C ALA A 68 -0.98 12.67 7.30
N GLN A 69 -1.33 13.94 7.09
CA GLN A 69 -1.00 14.64 5.83
C GLN A 69 0.52 14.80 5.64
N THR A 70 1.22 15.18 6.71
CA THR A 70 2.67 15.40 6.69
C THR A 70 3.43 14.10 6.41
N ASN A 71 3.04 13.01 7.06
CA ASN A 71 3.65 11.69 6.86
C ASN A 71 3.51 11.24 5.39
N LYS A 72 2.31 11.39 4.83
CA LYS A 72 2.03 11.10 3.42
C LYS A 72 2.90 11.93 2.48
N LEU A 73 3.05 13.22 2.76
CA LEU A 73 3.89 14.13 1.96
C LEU A 73 5.37 13.74 2.02
N ILE A 74 5.90 13.41 3.20
CA ILE A 74 7.30 12.95 3.35
C ILE A 74 7.54 11.71 2.50
N ARG A 75 6.66 10.71 2.62
CA ARG A 75 6.74 9.48 1.82
C ARG A 75 6.64 9.76 0.32
N ALA A 76 5.79 10.70 -0.09
CA ALA A 76 5.67 11.12 -1.48
C ALA A 76 6.93 11.83 -1.99
N MET A 77 7.57 12.67 -1.18
CA MET A 77 8.84 13.30 -1.54
C MET A 77 9.96 12.27 -1.70
N ASP A 78 10.03 11.29 -0.83
CA ASP A 78 11.03 10.23 -0.92
C ASP A 78 10.79 9.36 -2.16
N LEU A 79 9.53 9.02 -2.45
CA LEU A 79 9.15 8.29 -3.65
C LEU A 79 9.48 9.07 -4.94
N ALA A 80 9.17 10.37 -4.96
CA ALA A 80 9.46 11.26 -6.08
C ALA A 80 10.96 11.32 -6.39
N LYS A 81 11.80 11.39 -5.34
CA LYS A 81 13.27 11.38 -5.47
C LYS A 81 13.79 10.05 -6.02
N VAL A 82 13.27 8.92 -5.52
CA VAL A 82 13.75 7.59 -5.92
C VAL A 82 13.35 7.25 -7.36
N GLN A 83 12.15 7.66 -7.79
CA GLN A 83 11.60 7.28 -9.09
C GLN A 83 11.68 8.39 -10.15
N SER A 84 12.28 9.54 -9.82
CA SER A 84 12.39 10.71 -10.72
C SER A 84 11.05 11.12 -11.34
N MET A 85 9.97 11.03 -10.57
CA MET A 85 8.60 11.38 -10.98
C MET A 85 8.16 12.70 -10.35
N PRO A 86 7.19 13.43 -10.94
CA PRO A 86 6.68 14.65 -10.32
C PRO A 86 6.02 14.36 -8.96
N LEU A 87 6.22 15.24 -7.98
CA LEU A 87 5.71 15.08 -6.61
C LEU A 87 4.21 14.79 -6.55
N ARG A 88 3.42 15.43 -7.42
CA ARG A 88 1.96 15.20 -7.52
C ARG A 88 1.63 13.74 -7.84
N GLU A 89 2.40 13.11 -8.71
CA GLU A 89 2.20 11.71 -9.10
C GLU A 89 2.64 10.76 -7.99
N ALA A 90 3.79 11.03 -7.37
CA ALA A 90 4.24 10.29 -6.20
C ALA A 90 3.21 10.36 -5.05
N TYR A 91 2.65 11.54 -4.79
CA TYR A 91 1.61 11.72 -3.80
C TYR A 91 0.35 10.90 -4.12
N ARG A 92 -0.10 10.92 -5.39
CA ARG A 92 -1.24 10.10 -5.84
C ARG A 92 -0.99 8.61 -5.59
N MET A 93 0.20 8.10 -5.93
CA MET A 93 0.55 6.70 -5.72
C MET A 93 0.57 6.31 -4.24
N VAL A 94 1.09 7.18 -3.37
CA VAL A 94 1.11 6.96 -1.92
C VAL A 94 -0.32 6.95 -1.38
N ASP A 95 -1.13 7.93 -1.78
CA ASP A 95 -2.53 8.04 -1.36
C ASP A 95 -3.35 6.81 -1.76
N GLU A 96 -3.25 6.38 -3.02
CA GLU A 96 -3.91 5.15 -3.51
C GLU A 96 -3.47 3.92 -2.71
N GLY A 97 -2.16 3.78 -2.44
CA GLY A 97 -1.62 2.69 -1.64
C GLY A 97 -2.13 2.68 -0.20
N ASP A 98 -2.31 3.85 0.41
CA ASP A 98 -2.83 3.98 1.77
C ASP A 98 -4.34 3.70 1.82
N GLN A 99 -5.10 4.17 0.83
CA GLN A 99 -6.54 3.85 0.70
C GLN A 99 -6.78 2.35 0.58
N VAL A 100 -5.93 1.63 -0.17
CA VAL A 100 -6.02 0.17 -0.28
C VAL A 100 -5.82 -0.51 1.09
N ARG A 101 -4.91 0.00 1.92
CA ARG A 101 -4.66 -0.55 3.27
C ARG A 101 -5.81 -0.30 4.23
N LEU A 102 -6.49 0.84 4.11
CA LEU A 102 -7.64 1.18 4.95
C LEU A 102 -8.91 0.39 4.56
N ARG A 103 -9.01 -0.11 3.33
CA ARG A 103 -10.17 -0.87 2.82
C ARG A 103 -10.27 -2.32 3.32
N ILE A 104 -9.36 -2.80 4.16
CA ILE A 104 -9.38 -4.18 4.64
C ILE A 104 -10.33 -4.32 5.84
N ASP A 105 -11.63 -4.21 5.59
CA ASP A 105 -12.62 -4.95 6.38
C ASP A 105 -13.68 -5.53 5.43
N ALA A 106 -13.66 -6.84 5.25
CA ALA A 106 -14.61 -7.54 4.37
C ALA A 106 -16.07 -7.34 4.83
N LEU A 107 -16.27 -6.95 6.09
CA LEU A 107 -17.56 -6.69 6.70
C LEU A 107 -18.13 -5.30 6.37
N ASP A 108 -17.30 -4.36 5.90
CA ASP A 108 -17.66 -2.97 5.59
C ASP A 108 -18.04 -2.75 4.12
N ASP A 109 -17.95 -3.78 3.27
CA ASP A 109 -18.37 -3.69 1.87
C ASP A 109 -19.90 -3.94 1.75
N PRO A 110 -20.71 -2.92 1.38
CA PRO A 110 -22.15 -3.08 1.25
C PRO A 110 -22.55 -4.01 0.10
N SER A 111 -21.62 -4.36 -0.79
CA SER A 111 -21.81 -5.34 -1.85
C SER A 111 -21.50 -6.77 -1.40
N VAL A 112 -20.83 -6.95 -0.25
CA VAL A 112 -20.50 -8.24 0.31
C VAL A 112 -21.54 -8.61 1.36
N SER A 113 -22.44 -9.51 0.98
CA SER A 113 -23.38 -10.09 1.95
C SER A 113 -22.63 -10.85 3.04
N ARG A 114 -23.01 -10.62 4.30
CA ARG A 114 -22.43 -11.26 5.51
C ARG A 114 -22.46 -12.80 5.43
N ASP A 115 -23.39 -13.35 4.66
CA ASP A 115 -23.50 -14.78 4.37
C ASP A 115 -22.34 -15.31 3.51
N THR A 116 -21.77 -14.48 2.64
CA THR A 116 -20.63 -14.85 1.79
C THR A 116 -19.37 -15.04 2.62
N ILE A 117 -19.14 -14.17 3.61
CA ILE A 117 -17.97 -14.21 4.50
C ILE A 117 -18.04 -15.43 5.43
N THR A 118 -19.20 -15.68 6.04
CA THR A 118 -19.41 -16.83 6.92
C THR A 118 -19.32 -18.16 6.18
N ARG A 119 -19.80 -18.22 4.93
CA ARG A 119 -19.65 -19.41 4.06
C ARG A 119 -18.20 -19.66 3.66
N ALA A 120 -17.47 -18.62 3.27
CA ALA A 120 -16.05 -18.73 2.91
C ALA A 120 -15.22 -19.24 4.10
N SER A 121 -15.46 -18.70 5.30
CA SER A 121 -14.79 -19.13 6.53
C SER A 121 -15.10 -20.59 6.91
N ARG A 122 -16.34 -21.07 6.70
CA ARG A 122 -16.67 -22.49 6.93
C ARG A 122 -16.00 -23.43 5.92
N SER A 123 -15.91 -23.03 4.65
CA SER A 123 -15.30 -23.85 3.61
C SER A 123 -13.78 -24.04 3.77
N SER A 124 -13.06 -23.03 4.31
CA SER A 124 -11.63 -23.16 4.58
C SER A 124 -11.34 -24.04 5.80
N VAL A 125 -12.22 -24.05 6.80
CA VAL A 125 -12.10 -24.90 7.99
C VAL A 125 -12.39 -26.38 7.66
N ASP A 126 -13.32 -26.66 6.75
CA ASP A 126 -13.64 -28.04 6.34
C ASP A 126 -12.56 -28.68 5.44
N LEU A 127 -11.78 -27.88 4.70
CA LEU A 127 -10.62 -28.36 3.92
C LEU A 127 -9.41 -28.71 4.79
N GLY A 128 -9.33 -28.19 6.02
CA GLY A 128 -8.28 -28.52 6.99
C GLY A 128 -8.57 -29.77 7.84
N ARG A 129 -9.80 -30.29 7.83
CA ARG A 129 -10.24 -31.35 8.77
C ARG A 129 -10.47 -32.73 8.15
N ARG A 130 -10.22 -32.92 6.85
CA ARG A 130 -10.24 -34.23 6.18
C ARG A 130 -8.92 -34.51 5.44
N ALA A 131 -7.91 -34.98 6.17
CA ALA A 131 -7.07 -36.11 5.74
C ALA A 131 -5.91 -36.33 6.73
N LEU A 132 -5.95 -37.44 7.45
CA LEU A 132 -4.78 -38.29 7.61
C LEU A 132 -5.23 -39.76 7.59
N PRO A 133 -5.09 -40.46 6.45
CA PRO A 133 -4.81 -41.88 6.45
C PRO A 133 -3.33 -42.11 6.11
N ARG A 134 -2.75 -43.02 6.87
CA ARG A 134 -1.40 -43.57 6.77
C ARG A 134 -1.04 -44.00 5.34
N THR A 135 0.20 -43.71 4.99
CA THR A 135 0.97 -44.07 3.79
C THR A 135 0.98 -45.56 3.42
N THR A 136 0.84 -45.86 2.12
CA THR A 136 1.67 -46.82 1.36
C THR A 136 1.60 -46.50 -0.15
N PRO A 137 2.67 -46.70 -0.95
CA PRO A 137 2.69 -46.34 -2.37
C PRO A 137 2.43 -47.56 -3.27
N ASP A 138 1.57 -47.42 -4.29
CA ASP A 138 1.59 -48.33 -5.43
C ASP A 138 1.29 -47.60 -6.76
N ARG A 139 1.92 -48.13 -7.80
CA ARG A 139 2.17 -47.62 -9.14
C ARG A 139 0.96 -47.69 -10.07
N ARG A 140 0.93 -46.69 -10.97
CA ARG A 140 0.37 -46.67 -12.33
C ARG A 140 -1.17 -46.68 -12.47
N ALA A 141 -1.70 -45.52 -12.83
CA ALA A 141 -2.52 -45.35 -14.03
C ALA A 141 -2.61 -43.86 -14.41
N VAL A 142 -2.26 -43.55 -15.66
CA VAL A 142 -2.65 -42.33 -16.40
C VAL A 142 -3.73 -42.81 -17.38
N PRO A 143 -4.91 -42.17 -17.50
CA PRO A 143 -5.06 -41.09 -18.46
C PRO A 143 -6.05 -39.93 -18.16
N ARG A 144 -5.64 -38.75 -18.63
CA ARG A 144 -6.34 -37.68 -19.39
C ARG A 144 -7.75 -37.20 -19.02
N GLY A 145 -7.82 -35.86 -18.89
CA GLY A 145 -8.94 -34.96 -19.27
C GLY A 145 -10.04 -34.86 -18.22
N THR A 146 -10.43 -33.70 -17.70
CA THR A 146 -10.79 -32.49 -18.43
C THR A 146 -10.49 -31.20 -17.65
N GLU A 147 -10.02 -30.25 -18.44
CA GLU A 147 -9.91 -28.82 -18.22
C GLU A 147 -11.30 -28.18 -18.02
N ASN A 148 -11.44 -27.33 -16.99
CA ASN A 148 -12.35 -26.17 -16.91
C ASN A 148 -11.96 -25.37 -15.66
N ARG A 149 -11.17 -24.27 -15.75
CA ARG A 149 -11.39 -22.99 -16.44
C ARG A 149 -12.55 -22.21 -15.82
N GLY A 150 -12.21 -21.22 -15.01
CA GLY A 150 -13.19 -20.34 -14.38
C GLY A 150 -12.63 -19.27 -13.46
N ARG A 151 -12.07 -18.21 -14.07
CA ARG A 151 -12.11 -16.82 -13.58
C ARG A 151 -10.94 -16.31 -12.72
N ASP A 152 -9.78 -16.21 -13.36
CA ASP A 152 -8.61 -15.42 -12.91
C ASP A 152 -8.09 -14.49 -14.04
N ASP A 153 -8.99 -13.93 -14.86
CA ASP A 153 -8.67 -13.23 -16.12
C ASP A 153 -9.02 -11.73 -16.13
N ARG A 154 -8.55 -10.94 -15.16
CA ARG A 154 -8.59 -9.46 -15.34
C ARG A 154 -7.33 -8.68 -15.07
N GLU A 155 -6.36 -9.22 -14.32
CA GLU A 155 -5.18 -8.43 -13.92
C GLU A 155 -3.85 -8.88 -14.54
N ARG A 156 -3.82 -9.99 -15.29
CA ARG A 156 -2.60 -10.43 -16.01
C ARG A 156 -2.46 -9.85 -17.42
N GLY A 157 -3.53 -9.25 -17.97
CA GLY A 157 -3.55 -8.76 -19.35
C GLY A 157 -2.68 -7.52 -19.58
N PHE A 158 -2.77 -6.49 -18.73
CA PHE A 158 -2.08 -5.22 -18.97
C PHE A 158 -0.55 -5.32 -18.82
N GLY A 159 -0.07 -6.05 -17.80
CA GLY A 159 1.37 -6.20 -17.57
C GLY A 159 2.07 -7.07 -18.61
N ALA A 160 1.39 -8.09 -19.15
CA ALA A 160 1.95 -8.93 -20.21
C ALA A 160 1.97 -8.21 -21.58
N LEU A 161 0.94 -7.40 -21.88
CA LEU A 161 0.87 -6.61 -23.11
C LEU A 161 1.92 -5.49 -23.13
N LEU A 162 2.20 -4.83 -22.00
CA LEU A 162 3.29 -3.86 -21.88
C LEU A 162 4.68 -4.50 -22.05
N ARG A 163 4.89 -5.69 -21.48
CA ARG A 163 6.16 -6.44 -21.65
C ARG A 163 6.34 -7.00 -23.05
N MET A 164 5.24 -7.34 -23.74
CA MET A 164 5.30 -7.73 -25.15
C MET A 164 5.57 -6.51 -26.04
N LEU A 165 4.94 -5.36 -25.81
CA LEU A 165 5.22 -4.13 -26.56
C LEU A 165 6.70 -3.75 -26.50
N GLY A 166 7.33 -3.84 -25.32
CA GLY A 166 8.75 -3.52 -25.17
C GLY A 166 9.68 -4.42 -25.99
N LYS A 167 9.37 -5.71 -26.14
CA LYS A 167 10.18 -6.65 -26.92
C LYS A 167 10.03 -6.43 -28.43
N TRP A 168 8.82 -6.16 -28.90
CA TRP A 168 8.57 -5.84 -30.31
C TRP A 168 9.19 -4.49 -30.70
N LEU A 169 9.17 -3.50 -29.80
CA LEU A 169 9.81 -2.20 -30.03
C LEU A 169 11.34 -2.35 -30.13
N LEU A 170 11.96 -3.12 -29.23
CA LEU A 170 13.39 -3.44 -29.30
C LEU A 170 13.75 -4.18 -30.60
N GLY A 171 12.94 -5.16 -31.00
CA GLY A 171 13.13 -5.87 -32.27
C GLY A 171 13.02 -4.95 -33.49
N ALA A 172 12.04 -4.05 -33.51
CA ALA A 172 11.86 -3.07 -34.58
C ALA A 172 13.02 -2.06 -34.65
N ILE A 173 13.52 -1.59 -33.50
CA ILE A 173 14.68 -0.68 -33.44
C ILE A 173 15.93 -1.39 -33.97
N VAL A 174 16.19 -2.63 -33.56
CA VAL A 174 17.33 -3.42 -34.06
C VAL A 174 17.21 -3.68 -35.56
N LEU A 175 16.01 -3.97 -36.07
CA LEU A 175 15.76 -4.17 -37.49
C LEU A 175 15.98 -2.89 -38.30
N LEU A 176 15.50 -1.74 -37.81
CA LEU A 176 15.71 -0.44 -38.48
C LEU A 176 17.19 -0.04 -38.49
N LEU A 177 17.92 -0.30 -37.39
CA LEU A 177 19.36 -0.09 -37.35
C LEU A 177 20.08 -1.01 -38.34
N ALA A 178 19.74 -2.30 -38.35
CA ALA A 178 20.31 -3.24 -39.32
C ALA A 178 20.02 -2.81 -40.77
N LEU A 179 18.80 -2.38 -41.08
CA LEU A 179 18.45 -1.87 -42.41
C LEU A 179 19.24 -0.61 -42.74
N HIS A 180 19.36 0.34 -41.80
CA HIS A 180 20.09 1.59 -42.00
C HIS A 180 21.59 1.38 -42.24
N TYR A 181 22.21 0.39 -41.58
CA TYR A 181 23.63 0.08 -41.73
C TYR A 181 23.94 -0.84 -42.92
N VAL A 182 23.04 -1.77 -43.25
CA VAL A 182 23.25 -2.74 -44.34
C VAL A 182 22.88 -2.13 -45.71
N TRP A 183 21.87 -1.26 -45.77
CA TRP A 183 21.45 -0.59 -47.00
C TRP A 183 22.56 0.18 -47.74
N PRO A 184 23.39 1.03 -47.09
CA PRO A 184 24.47 1.73 -47.77
C PRO A 184 25.58 0.79 -48.27
N ILE A 185 25.81 -0.34 -47.59
CA ILE A 185 26.78 -1.36 -48.01
C ILE A 185 26.27 -2.10 -49.26
N LEU A 186 24.97 -2.39 -49.31
CA LEU A 186 24.33 -3.03 -50.46
C LEU A 186 24.33 -2.09 -51.70
N MET A 187 24.04 -0.81 -51.51
CA MET A 187 24.07 0.20 -52.57
C MET A 187 25.50 0.50 -53.07
N ALA A 188 26.53 0.19 -52.29
CA ALA A 188 27.92 0.30 -52.72
C ALA A 188 28.42 -0.93 -53.51
N LEU A 189 27.65 -2.03 -53.53
CA LEU A 189 28.01 -3.29 -54.20
C LEU A 189 27.30 -3.48 -55.56
N ILE A 190 26.30 -2.65 -55.85
CA ILE A 190 25.57 -2.58 -57.13
C ILE A 190 26.13 -1.42 -57.95
#